data_AF-A0A4U7D567-F1
#
_entry.id   AF-A0A4U7D567-F1
#
_cell.length_a   1.000
_cell.length_b   1.000
_cell.length_c   1.000
_cell.angle_alpha   90.00
_cell.angle_beta   90.00
_cell.angle_gamma   90.00
#
_symmetry.space_group_name_H-M   'P 1'
#
loop_
_entity.id
_entity.type
_entity.pdbx_description
1 polymer ?
#
loop_
_entity_poly.entity_id
_entity_poly.type
_entity_poly.pdbx_seq_one_letter_code
_entity_poly.pdbx_strand_id
1 'polypeptide(L)' 'ADRLLGEEGDGWTQTMKTLDGGRISIAALSVGLAQGAYEAAKEYAGEREQFGKPISKFDAVRDKVVHMH' A
#
# COMPACT_ATOMS: atom_id res chain seq x y z
N ALA A 1 7.83 13.92 -36.95
CA ALA A 1 7.32 12.54 -37.14
C ALA A 1 8.30 11.49 -36.60
N ASP A 2 9.54 11.86 -36.30
CA ASP A 2 10.62 11.01 -35.79
C ASP A 2 10.47 10.54 -34.34
N ARG A 3 9.46 11.02 -33.60
CA ARG A 3 9.22 10.69 -32.19
C ARG A 3 7.88 10.02 -31.93
N LEU A 4 7.14 9.64 -32.98
CA LEU A 4 5.89 8.92 -32.83
C LEU A 4 6.18 7.49 -32.33
N LEU A 5 5.46 7.05 -31.30
CA LEU A 5 5.54 5.69 -30.78
C LEU A 5 4.41 4.87 -31.41
N GLY A 6 4.75 3.92 -32.29
CA GLY A 6 3.78 3.18 -33.09
C GLY A 6 3.21 3.99 -34.24
N GLU A 7 1.98 3.67 -34.66
CA GLU A 7 1.30 4.33 -35.79
C GLU A 7 0.25 5.35 -35.34
N GLU A 8 -0.14 6.26 -36.24
CA GLU A 8 -1.22 7.21 -35.97
C GLU A 8 -2.53 6.46 -35.71
N GLY A 9 -3.11 6.64 -34.52
CA GLY A 9 -4.31 5.93 -34.07
C GLY A 9 -4.08 4.87 -32.98
N ASP A 10 -2.83 4.42 -32.77
CA ASP A 10 -2.52 3.35 -31.80
C ASP A 10 -2.54 3.79 -30.32
N GLY A 11 -2.53 5.10 -30.06
CA GLY A 11 -2.27 5.66 -28.73
C GLY A 11 -3.22 5.14 -27.65
N TRP A 12 -4.50 4.91 -27.98
CA TRP A 12 -5.47 4.36 -27.03
C TRP A 12 -5.12 2.93 -26.59
N THR A 13 -4.92 2.02 -27.55
CA THR A 13 -4.61 0.62 -27.30
C THR A 13 -3.30 0.46 -26.52
N GLN A 14 -2.27 1.23 -26.91
CA GLN A 14 -0.98 1.22 -26.22
C GLN A 14 -1.10 1.73 -24.78
N THR A 15 -1.84 2.83 -24.57
CA THR A 15 -2.04 3.41 -23.23
C THR A 15 -2.81 2.45 -22.33
N MET A 16 -3.87 1.81 -22.84
CA MET A 16 -4.65 0.84 -22.05
C MET A 16 -3.81 -0.37 -21.66
N LYS A 17 -2.98 -0.91 -22.56
CA LYS A 17 -2.07 -2.01 -22.25
C LYS A 17 -1.08 -1.65 -21.12
N THR A 18 -0.48 -0.46 -21.19
CA THR A 18 0.43 0.02 -20.13
C THR A 18 -0.33 0.24 -18.82
N LEU A 19 -1.52 0.82 -18.87
CA LEU A 19 -2.34 1.09 -17.70
C LEU A 19 -2.77 -0.19 -16.99
N ASP A 20 -3.13 -1.23 -17.74
CA ASP A 20 -3.50 -2.54 -17.19
C ASP A 20 -2.34 -3.20 -16.45
N GLY A 21 -1.13 -3.15 -17.01
CA GLY A 21 0.08 -3.58 -16.32
C GLY A 21 0.37 -2.73 -15.07
N GLY A 22 0.26 -1.41 -15.18
CA GLY A 22 0.50 -0.49 -14.06
C GLY A 22 -0.47 -0.70 -12.90
N ARG A 23 -1.75 -0.97 -13.18
CA ARG A 23 -2.79 -1.23 -12.16
C ARG A 23 -2.42 -2.40 -11.27
N ILE A 24 -2.03 -3.53 -11.85
CA ILE A 24 -1.68 -4.72 -11.05
C ILE A 24 -0.37 -4.51 -10.29
N SER A 25 0.61 -3.81 -10.87
CA SER A 25 1.85 -3.47 -10.17
C SER A 25 1.60 -2.57 -8.95
N ILE A 26 0.75 -1.55 -9.08
CA ILE A 26 0.39 -0.68 -7.96
C ILE A 26 -0.41 -1.44 -6.89
N ALA A 27 -1.32 -2.32 -7.29
CA ALA A 27 -2.06 -3.15 -6.34
C ALA A 27 -1.10 -4.06 -5.52
N ALA A 28 -0.18 -4.74 -6.19
CA ALA A 28 0.82 -5.59 -5.53
C ALA A 28 1.73 -4.78 -4.57
N LEU A 29 2.20 -3.60 -5.01
CA LEU A 29 2.97 -2.69 -4.17
C LEU A 29 2.18 -2.25 -2.93
N SER A 30 0.91 -1.89 -3.12
CA SER A 30 0.05 -1.40 -2.03
C SER A 30 -0.17 -2.46 -0.96
N VAL A 31 -0.36 -3.73 -1.35
CA VAL A 31 -0.49 -4.85 -0.41
C VAL A 31 0.79 -5.05 0.40
N GLY A 32 1.95 -5.02 -0.25
CA GLY A 32 3.25 -5.12 0.45
C GLY A 32 3.48 -3.98 1.44
N LEU A 33 3.14 -2.74 1.04
CA LEU A 33 3.22 -1.58 1.92
C LEU A 33 2.26 -1.68 3.11
N ALA A 34 1.03 -2.13 2.88
CA ALA A 34 0.05 -2.33 3.96
C ALA A 34 0.54 -3.38 4.98
N GLN A 35 1.11 -4.49 4.51
CA GLN A 35 1.70 -5.51 5.37
C GLN A 35 2.84 -4.94 6.22
N GLY A 36 3.79 -4.23 5.59
CA GLY A 36 4.91 -3.62 6.32
C GLY A 36 4.45 -2.57 7.35
N ALA A 37 3.42 -1.78 7.01
CA ALA A 37 2.82 -0.83 7.94
C ALA A 37 2.16 -1.53 9.14
N TYR A 38 1.45 -2.63 8.92
CA TYR A 38 0.85 -3.43 9.98
C TYR A 38 1.90 -4.02 10.93
N GLU A 39 2.95 -4.63 10.39
CA GLU A 39 4.04 -5.21 11.18
C GLU A 39 4.72 -4.16 12.06
N ALA A 40 5.10 -3.02 11.47
CA ALA A 40 5.72 -1.92 12.20
C ALA A 40 4.80 -1.35 13.29
N ALA A 41 3.50 -1.16 12.98
CA ALA A 41 2.54 -0.64 13.94
C ALA A 41 2.31 -1.63 15.11
N LYS A 42 2.20 -2.92 14.81
CA LYS A 42 2.02 -3.98 15.81
C LYS A 42 3.21 -4.08 16.75
N GLU A 43 4.43 -4.05 16.22
CA GLU A 43 5.67 -4.08 16.99
C GLU A 43 5.74 -2.86 17.92
N TYR A 44 5.65 -1.65 17.37
CA TYR A 44 5.74 -0.42 18.15
C TYR A 44 4.66 -0.29 19.22
N ALA A 45 3.43 -0.74 18.94
CA ALA A 45 2.35 -0.74 19.92
C ALA A 45 2.62 -1.67 21.12
N GLY A 46 3.42 -2.72 20.92
CA GLY A 46 3.89 -3.62 21.98
C GLY A 46 5.01 -3.02 22.82
N GLU A 47 5.91 -2.23 22.22
CA GLU A 47 7.10 -1.68 22.88
C GLU A 47 6.84 -0.36 23.61
N ARG A 48 6.00 0.51 23.04
CA ARG A 48 5.76 1.85 23.60
C ARG A 48 4.87 1.76 24.83
N GLU A 49 5.38 2.23 25.97
CA GLU A 49 4.61 2.32 27.22
C GLU A 49 4.13 3.75 27.52
N GLN A 50 2.87 3.88 27.93
CA GLN A 50 2.27 5.10 28.49
C GLN A 50 1.22 4.73 29.54
N PHE A 51 1.08 5.59 30.57
CA PHE A 51 0.16 5.34 31.69
C PHE A 51 0.37 3.96 32.34
N GLY A 52 1.63 3.53 32.46
CA GLY A 52 2.03 2.30 33.16
C GLY A 52 1.78 0.99 32.41
N LYS A 53 1.48 1.02 31.10
CA LYS A 53 1.35 -0.20 30.28
C LYS A 53 1.68 0.05 28.80
N PRO A 54 1.97 -1.00 28.02
CA PRO A 54 2.10 -0.90 26.57
C PRO A 54 0.86 -0.29 25.93
N ILE A 55 1.03 0.54 24.90
CA ILE A 55 -0.09 1.23 24.26
C ILE A 55 -1.05 0.26 23.54
N SER A 56 -0.58 -0.93 23.15
CA SER A 56 -1.40 -2.05 22.67
C SER A 56 -2.47 -2.52 23.66
N LYS A 57 -2.37 -2.16 24.94
CA LYS A 57 -3.36 -2.48 25.99
C LYS A 57 -4.49 -1.44 26.09
N PHE A 58 -4.53 -0.44 25.22
CA PHE A 58 -5.67 0.48 25.08
C PHE A 58 -6.49 0.07 23.85
N ASP A 59 -7.81 -0.07 24.04
CA ASP A 59 -8.72 -0.53 22.98
C ASP A 59 -8.60 0.31 21.71
N ALA A 60 -8.56 1.64 21.84
CA ALA A 60 -8.44 2.57 20.70
C ALA A 60 -7.17 2.39 19.85
N VAL A 61 -6.09 1.86 20.42
CA VAL A 61 -4.84 1.57 19.70
C VAL A 61 -4.89 0.16 19.13
N ARG A 62 -5.30 -0.82 19.94
CA ARG A 62 -5.43 -2.22 19.51
C ARG A 62 -6.36 -2.36 18.32
N ASP A 63 -7.51 -1.70 18.34
CA ASP A 63 -8.52 -1.83 17.30
C ASP A 63 -8.04 -1.26 15.95
N LYS A 64 -7.16 -0.23 15.98
CA LYS A 64 -6.49 0.26 14.77
C LYS A 64 -5.59 -0.81 14.16
N VAL A 65 -4.78 -1.47 14.98
CA VAL A 65 -3.85 -2.53 14.53
C VAL A 65 -4.62 -3.74 14.02
N VAL A 66 -5.73 -4.12 14.69
CA VAL A 66 -6.58 -5.24 14.25
C VAL A 66 -7.24 -4.96 12.90
N HIS A 67 -7.69 -3.73 12.64
CA HIS A 67 -8.32 -3.38 11.37
C HIS A 67 -7.36 -3.38 10.16
N MET A 68 -6.05 -3.35 10.41
CA MET A 68 -5.05 -3.38 9.33
C MET A 68 -4.82 -4.78 8.75
N HIS A 69 -5.27 -5.84 9.44
CA HIS A 69 -5.15 -7.23 9.03
C HIS A 69 -6.53 -7.81 8.65
#